data_AF-A0A840WM41-F1
#
_entry.id   AF-A0A840WM41-F1
#
_cell.length_a   1.000
_cell.length_b   1.000
_cell.length_c   1.000
_cell.angle_alpha   90.00
_cell.angle_beta   90.00
_cell.angle_gamma   90.00
#
_symmetry.space_group_name_H-M   'P 1'
#
loop_
_entity.id
_entity.type
_entity.pdbx_description
1 polymer ?
#
loop_
_entity_poly.entity_id
_entity_poly.type
_entity_poly.pdbx_seq_one_letter_code
_entity_poly.pdbx_strand_id
1 'polypeptide(L)'
;MNPNPPPYGGGEFGFPTQGPPPGSPPGHPQGSAPGGRYGTGMVAVLAVIAVLAGASFLGGGLALGGVVADRFAVGQEPEPEPSPAESPSPSPSPEGFPSPTEDPFPSPDPTEEPTELPTQEPEDLLSAEEVVAGLSGDYDLNAGLDITGDLCDGDDDVFVCTSAVDTNLARIIAFDNMFTATIVVAGLRSQVEEDDNDMVDVQEACHIVLIWFDDGSMDQSERDDMAADTEALTGC
;
A
#
# COMPACT_ATOMS: atom_id res chain seq x y z
N MET A 1 25.86 -52.38 -48.64
CA MET A 1 26.42 -51.44 -49.63
C MET A 1 25.85 -50.07 -49.33
N ASN A 2 26.70 -49.16 -48.85
CA ASN A 2 26.50 -47.71 -48.77
C ASN A 2 27.52 -47.12 -49.80
N PRO A 3 27.47 -45.84 -50.25
CA PRO A 3 26.43 -44.81 -50.18
C PRO A 3 26.18 -44.13 -51.56
N ASN A 4 25.23 -43.20 -51.63
CA ASN A 4 25.39 -42.00 -52.48
C ASN A 4 24.71 -40.82 -51.77
N PRO A 5 25.47 -39.84 -51.24
CA PRO A 5 24.92 -38.58 -50.76
C PRO A 5 24.71 -37.59 -51.94
N PRO A 6 23.77 -36.63 -51.82
CA PRO A 6 23.57 -35.57 -52.80
C PRO A 6 24.71 -34.53 -52.81
N PRO A 7 24.84 -33.75 -53.89
CA PRO A 7 25.98 -32.87 -54.10
C PRO A 7 25.96 -31.65 -53.16
N TYR A 8 27.15 -31.36 -52.61
CA TYR A 8 27.48 -30.12 -51.91
C TYR A 8 27.39 -28.93 -52.89
N GLY A 9 26.42 -28.05 -52.66
CA GLY A 9 26.39 -26.71 -53.25
C GLY A 9 27.39 -25.82 -52.54
N GLY A 10 28.42 -25.37 -53.27
CA GLY A 10 29.39 -24.39 -52.81
C GLY A 10 28.74 -23.02 -52.66
N GLY A 11 28.58 -22.58 -51.40
CA GLY A 11 28.40 -21.17 -51.08
C GLY A 11 29.76 -20.50 -51.02
N GLU A 12 29.99 -19.56 -51.93
CA GLU A 12 31.10 -18.61 -51.91
C GLU A 12 31.24 -17.96 -50.53
N PHE A 13 32.34 -18.27 -49.83
CA PHE A 13 32.82 -17.46 -48.71
C PHE A 13 33.41 -16.16 -49.27
N GLY A 14 32.53 -15.18 -49.51
CA GLY A 14 32.91 -13.79 -49.68
C GLY A 14 33.43 -13.24 -48.36
N PHE A 15 34.75 -13.12 -48.21
CA PHE A 15 35.35 -12.36 -47.13
C PHE A 15 34.97 -10.88 -47.32
N PRO A 16 34.32 -10.22 -46.35
CA PRO A 16 34.17 -8.78 -46.41
C PRO A 16 35.56 -8.16 -46.32
N THR A 17 35.93 -7.38 -47.33
CA THR A 17 37.08 -6.48 -47.27
C THR A 17 36.90 -5.56 -46.06
N GLN A 18 37.80 -5.68 -45.08
CA GLN A 18 37.85 -4.76 -43.95
C GLN A 18 38.07 -3.34 -44.49
N GLY A 19 37.03 -2.52 -44.42
CA GLY A 19 37.14 -1.09 -44.65
C GLY A 19 38.03 -0.44 -43.59
N PRO A 20 38.59 0.75 -43.87
CA PRO A 20 39.34 1.51 -42.88
C PRO A 20 38.47 1.77 -41.63
N PRO A 21 39.08 1.84 -40.44
CA PRO A 21 38.35 2.04 -39.19
C PRO A 21 37.50 3.32 -39.28
N PRO A 22 36.22 3.29 -38.84
CA PRO A 22 35.42 4.48 -38.75
C PRO A 22 36.11 5.48 -37.81
N GLY A 23 36.33 6.70 -38.32
CA GLY A 23 36.89 7.79 -37.55
C GLY A 23 36.10 8.03 -36.27
N SER A 24 36.81 8.34 -35.19
CA SER A 24 36.22 8.68 -33.91
C SER A 24 35.14 9.76 -34.07
N PRO A 25 33.95 9.59 -33.48
CA PRO A 25 32.94 10.62 -33.50
C PRO A 25 33.46 11.89 -32.78
N PRO A 26 33.12 13.09 -33.26
CA PRO A 26 33.43 14.32 -32.56
C PRO A 26 32.76 14.30 -31.18
N GLY A 27 33.57 14.63 -30.16
CA GLY A 27 33.17 14.64 -28.76
C GLY A 27 31.87 15.41 -28.56
N HIS A 28 30.88 14.73 -28.01
CA HIS A 28 29.69 15.39 -27.50
C HIS A 28 30.09 16.22 -26.26
N PRO A 29 29.58 17.45 -26.13
CA PRO A 29 29.77 18.21 -24.90
C PRO A 29 29.21 17.39 -23.73
N GLN A 30 29.98 17.33 -22.63
CA GLN A 30 29.52 16.83 -21.33
C GLN A 30 28.28 17.64 -20.93
N GLY A 31 27.11 17.07 -21.24
CA GLY A 31 25.83 17.51 -20.74
C GLY A 31 25.81 17.28 -19.24
N SER A 32 25.56 18.36 -18.53
CA SER A 32 25.42 18.45 -17.08
C SER A 32 24.56 17.31 -16.54
N ALA A 33 24.98 16.78 -15.39
CA ALA A 33 24.21 15.85 -14.57
C ALA A 33 22.74 16.30 -14.48
N PRO A 34 21.76 15.39 -14.58
CA PRO A 34 20.40 15.69 -14.19
C PRO A 34 20.42 15.99 -12.69
N GLY A 35 20.45 17.27 -12.35
CA GLY A 35 20.13 17.73 -11.01
C GLY A 35 18.74 17.24 -10.71
N GLY A 36 18.65 16.26 -9.81
CA GLY A 36 17.41 15.70 -9.30
C GLY A 36 16.50 16.84 -8.85
N ARG A 37 15.51 17.13 -9.68
CA ARG A 37 14.27 17.74 -9.22
C ARG A 37 13.39 16.60 -8.73
N TYR A 38 13.84 15.92 -7.67
CA TYR A 38 12.91 15.26 -6.77
C TYR A 38 12.13 16.40 -6.14
N GLY A 39 10.95 16.62 -6.70
CA GLY A 39 10.05 17.69 -6.32
C GLY A 39 9.78 17.62 -4.83
N THR A 40 9.57 18.77 -4.24
CA THR A 40 9.08 18.98 -2.88
C THR A 40 7.90 18.07 -2.49
N GLY A 41 7.19 17.46 -3.46
CA GLY A 41 6.16 16.45 -3.23
C GLY A 41 6.65 15.16 -2.57
N MET A 42 7.80 14.59 -2.94
CA MET A 42 8.29 13.34 -2.32
C MET A 42 8.72 13.54 -0.87
N VAL A 43 9.26 14.73 -0.55
CA VAL A 43 9.61 15.12 0.83
C VAL A 43 8.35 15.39 1.67
N ALA A 44 7.27 15.90 1.05
CA ALA A 44 5.99 16.07 1.74
C ALA A 44 5.37 14.71 2.10
N VAL A 45 5.35 13.75 1.18
CA VAL A 45 4.80 12.40 1.43
C VAL A 45 5.57 11.68 2.55
N LEU A 46 6.91 11.68 2.51
CA LEU A 46 7.72 11.06 3.56
C LEU A 46 7.57 11.75 4.92
N ALA A 47 7.40 13.08 4.96
CA ALA A 47 7.16 13.81 6.19
C ALA A 47 5.78 13.51 6.81
N VAL A 48 4.75 13.22 5.98
CA VAL A 48 3.40 12.91 6.45
C VAL A 48 3.30 11.48 7.00
N ILE A 49 3.95 10.50 6.36
CA ILE A 49 4.03 9.11 6.86
C ILE A 49 4.66 9.07 8.27
N ALA A 50 5.74 9.84 8.48
CA ALA A 50 6.38 9.96 9.80
C ALA A 50 5.47 10.62 10.87
N VAL A 51 4.61 11.56 10.49
CA VAL A 51 3.66 12.21 11.43
C VAL A 51 2.49 11.29 11.78
N LEU A 52 2.00 10.48 10.83
CA LEU A 52 0.91 9.52 11.07
C LEU A 52 1.36 8.33 11.94
N ALA A 53 2.59 7.83 11.74
CA ALA A 53 3.21 6.85 12.63
C ALA A 53 3.41 7.42 14.06
N GLY A 54 3.76 8.71 14.18
CA GLY A 54 3.93 9.39 15.46
C GLY A 54 2.63 9.76 16.20
N ALA A 55 1.55 10.09 15.50
CA ALA A 55 0.29 10.55 16.11
C ALA A 55 -0.60 9.41 16.64
N SER A 56 -0.36 8.16 16.18
CA SER A 56 -1.17 6.99 16.54
C SER A 56 -1.04 6.57 18.03
N PHE A 57 -0.02 7.04 18.76
CA PHE A 57 0.15 6.74 20.19
C PHE A 57 -0.52 7.73 21.16
N LEU A 58 -1.16 8.81 20.68
CA LEU A 58 -1.74 9.85 21.57
C LEU A 58 -3.21 10.23 21.29
N GLY A 59 -3.87 9.67 20.26
CA GLY A 59 -5.19 10.13 19.82
C GLY A 59 -6.32 9.09 19.72
N GLY A 60 -6.09 7.81 19.99
CA GLY A 60 -7.05 6.73 19.73
C GLY A 60 -8.09 6.46 20.84
N GLY A 61 -8.67 7.49 21.45
CA GLY A 61 -9.69 7.26 22.46
C GLY A 61 -10.48 8.50 22.83
N LEU A 62 -11.55 8.80 22.09
CA LEU A 62 -12.75 9.55 22.52
C LEU A 62 -13.62 9.88 21.28
N ALA A 63 -14.59 9.04 20.92
CA ALA A 63 -15.78 9.47 20.17
C ALA A 63 -16.87 8.38 20.05
N LEU A 64 -17.34 7.85 21.20
CA LEU A 64 -18.69 7.25 21.28
C LEU A 64 -19.54 8.10 22.23
N GLY A 65 -19.92 9.30 21.79
CA GLY A 65 -20.83 10.14 22.55
C GLY A 65 -20.96 11.54 21.95
N GLY A 66 -22.08 11.81 21.28
CA GLY A 66 -22.31 13.15 20.75
C GLY A 66 -23.55 13.30 19.88
N VAL A 67 -24.66 12.68 20.26
CA VAL A 67 -25.97 13.07 19.71
C VAL A 67 -26.27 14.51 20.16
N VAL A 68 -26.92 15.26 19.28
CA VAL A 68 -27.50 16.60 19.46
C VAL A 68 -26.59 17.79 19.15
N ALA A 69 -26.32 17.98 17.85
CA ALA A 69 -26.34 19.32 17.28
C ALA A 69 -27.79 19.65 16.90
N ASP A 70 -28.44 20.56 17.63
CA ASP A 70 -29.44 21.43 16.99
C ASP A 70 -29.69 22.72 17.81
N ARG A 71 -29.61 23.84 17.08
CA ARG A 71 -30.19 25.17 17.37
C ARG A 71 -29.41 26.16 18.24
N PHE A 72 -28.54 26.90 17.56
CA PHE A 72 -28.45 28.36 17.77
C PHE A 72 -29.39 29.06 16.79
N ALA A 73 -30.44 29.70 17.29
CA ALA A 73 -31.10 30.81 16.59
C ALA A 73 -31.88 31.71 17.57
N VAL A 74 -31.36 32.94 17.69
CA VAL A 74 -32.05 34.21 17.91
C VAL A 74 -32.72 34.45 19.27
N GLY A 75 -32.24 35.49 19.95
CA GLY A 75 -32.56 35.82 21.32
C GLY A 75 -33.90 36.48 21.56
N GLN A 76 -34.30 36.41 22.84
CA GLN A 76 -35.09 37.39 23.58
C GLN A 76 -34.69 37.29 25.07
N GLU A 77 -34.24 38.40 25.64
CA GLU A 77 -34.31 38.66 27.08
C GLU A 77 -35.79 38.91 27.42
N PRO A 78 -36.39 38.34 28.50
CA PRO A 78 -36.27 38.94 29.83
C PRO A 78 -36.38 38.02 31.08
N GLU A 79 -36.01 38.66 32.20
CA GLU A 79 -36.51 38.50 33.58
C GLU A 79 -35.80 37.50 34.54
N PRO A 80 -35.33 37.95 35.73
CA PRO A 80 -34.71 37.08 36.72
C PRO A 80 -35.70 36.62 37.80
N GLU A 81 -35.68 35.33 38.17
CA GLU A 81 -35.96 34.76 39.51
C GLU A 81 -36.16 33.22 39.42
N PRO A 82 -36.15 32.45 40.52
CA PRO A 82 -35.51 32.63 41.82
C PRO A 82 -34.55 31.46 42.17
N SER A 83 -33.78 31.65 43.24
CA SER A 83 -32.78 30.72 43.80
C SER A 83 -33.32 29.30 44.03
N PRO A 84 -32.64 28.23 43.56
CA PRO A 84 -32.98 26.87 43.95
C PRO A 84 -32.47 26.57 45.36
N ALA A 85 -33.38 25.99 46.14
CA ALA A 85 -33.20 25.56 47.52
C ALA A 85 -32.33 24.30 47.66
N GLU A 86 -31.94 24.07 48.90
CA GLU A 86 -30.91 23.17 49.41
C GLU A 86 -30.96 21.71 48.92
N SER A 87 -29.76 21.16 48.71
CA SER A 87 -29.49 19.76 48.37
C SER A 87 -29.89 18.82 49.52
N PRO A 88 -30.59 17.70 49.26
CA PRO A 88 -30.88 16.70 50.28
C PRO A 88 -29.64 15.90 50.67
N SER A 89 -29.52 15.60 51.96
CA SER A 89 -28.55 14.68 52.55
C SER A 89 -28.91 13.23 52.22
N PRO A 90 -28.02 12.41 51.63
CA PRO A 90 -28.30 10.99 51.42
C PRO A 90 -28.17 10.17 52.72
N SER A 91 -29.21 9.37 52.96
CA SER A 91 -29.38 8.37 54.03
C SER A 91 -28.27 7.29 54.02
N PRO A 92 -27.91 6.72 55.19
CA PRO A 92 -26.84 5.72 55.28
C PRO A 92 -27.13 4.40 54.58
N SER A 93 -26.04 3.83 54.08
CA SER A 93 -25.87 2.59 53.31
C SER A 93 -26.47 1.34 53.99
N PRO A 94 -27.13 0.45 53.25
CA PRO A 94 -27.39 -0.90 53.74
C PRO A 94 -26.08 -1.71 53.78
N GLU A 95 -25.90 -2.47 54.87
CA GLU A 95 -24.82 -3.43 55.05
C GLU A 95 -25.02 -4.61 54.10
N GLY A 96 -24.02 -4.85 53.24
CA GLY A 96 -23.99 -5.98 52.32
C GLY A 96 -23.72 -7.30 53.04
N PHE A 97 -24.56 -8.30 52.75
CA PHE A 97 -24.46 -9.70 53.18
C PHE A 97 -23.11 -10.35 52.81
N PRO A 98 -22.68 -11.40 53.54
CA PRO A 98 -21.42 -12.10 53.29
C PRO A 98 -21.37 -12.74 51.90
N SER A 99 -20.23 -12.55 51.24
CA SER A 99 -19.88 -13.12 49.93
C SER A 99 -19.90 -14.66 49.97
N PRO A 100 -20.47 -15.34 48.96
CA PRO A 100 -20.24 -16.77 48.78
C PRO A 100 -18.75 -16.99 48.44
N THR A 101 -18.14 -17.95 49.13
CA THR A 101 -16.80 -18.45 48.82
C THR A 101 -16.88 -19.20 47.49
N GLU A 102 -16.22 -18.69 46.46
CA GLU A 102 -16.12 -19.39 45.18
C GLU A 102 -15.25 -20.64 45.34
N ASP A 103 -15.80 -21.76 44.85
CA ASP A 103 -15.15 -23.06 44.76
C ASP A 103 -13.92 -22.96 43.83
N PRO A 104 -12.77 -23.58 44.15
CA PRO A 104 -11.59 -23.52 43.31
C PRO A 104 -11.87 -24.12 41.92
N PHE A 105 -11.72 -23.26 40.90
CA PHE A 105 -11.78 -23.61 39.49
C PHE A 105 -10.86 -24.82 39.19
N PRO A 106 -11.30 -25.81 38.40
CA PRO A 106 -10.43 -26.87 37.94
C PRO A 106 -9.26 -26.28 37.14
N SER A 107 -8.06 -26.76 37.46
CA SER A 107 -6.82 -26.43 36.74
C SER A 107 -7.04 -26.61 35.23
N PRO A 108 -6.68 -25.64 34.38
CA PRO A 108 -6.72 -25.84 32.95
C PRO A 108 -5.81 -27.02 32.59
N ASP A 109 -6.36 -27.96 31.81
CA ASP A 109 -5.61 -29.01 31.15
C ASP A 109 -4.43 -28.37 30.38
N PRO A 110 -3.25 -29.02 30.33
CA PRO A 110 -2.12 -28.54 29.54
C PRO A 110 -2.57 -28.21 28.12
N THR A 111 -2.45 -26.92 27.79
CA THR A 111 -2.60 -26.38 26.44
C THR A 111 -1.70 -27.20 25.53
N GLU A 112 -2.30 -27.86 24.54
CA GLU A 112 -1.55 -28.51 23.47
C GLU A 112 -0.54 -27.49 22.93
N GLU A 113 0.72 -27.90 22.79
CA GLU A 113 1.74 -27.06 22.16
C GLU A 113 1.17 -26.54 20.84
N PRO A 114 1.39 -25.25 20.50
CA PRO A 114 0.93 -24.69 19.25
C PRO A 114 1.39 -25.63 18.14
N THR A 115 0.42 -26.28 17.49
CA THR A 115 0.68 -26.90 16.20
C THR A 115 1.22 -25.77 15.35
N GLU A 116 2.50 -25.85 14.99
CA GLU A 116 3.14 -24.88 14.12
C GLU A 116 2.21 -24.72 12.91
N LEU A 117 1.58 -23.55 12.82
CA LEU A 117 0.92 -23.12 11.60
C LEU A 117 1.96 -23.34 10.50
N PRO A 118 1.59 -23.95 9.36
CA PRO A 118 2.52 -24.10 8.26
C PRO A 118 3.08 -22.71 7.98
N THR A 119 4.37 -22.54 8.28
CA THR A 119 5.13 -21.41 7.80
C THR A 119 5.13 -21.65 6.30
N GLN A 120 4.23 -20.98 5.57
CA GLN A 120 4.34 -20.94 4.13
C GLN A 120 5.71 -20.33 3.90
N GLU A 121 6.63 -21.14 3.36
CA GLU A 121 7.86 -20.60 2.79
C GLU A 121 7.43 -19.48 1.81
N PRO A 122 8.17 -18.37 1.69
CA PRO A 122 7.88 -17.25 0.79
C PRO A 122 8.06 -17.65 -0.69
N GLU A 123 7.66 -18.86 -1.06
CA GLU A 123 7.82 -19.45 -2.37
C GLU A 123 6.54 -19.16 -3.15
N ASP A 124 6.68 -18.18 -4.06
CA ASP A 124 5.79 -17.84 -5.17
C ASP A 124 4.69 -16.78 -4.92
N LEU A 125 4.89 -15.82 -4.01
CA LEU A 125 4.16 -14.55 -4.12
C LEU A 125 4.71 -13.75 -5.30
N LEU A 126 3.84 -13.45 -6.26
CA LEU A 126 4.15 -12.66 -7.45
C LEU A 126 4.73 -11.29 -7.09
N SER A 127 5.84 -10.91 -7.71
CA SER A 127 6.45 -9.58 -7.55
C SER A 127 5.73 -8.50 -8.37
N ALA A 128 5.96 -7.23 -8.05
CA ALA A 128 5.41 -6.11 -8.78
C ALA A 128 5.86 -6.11 -10.26
N GLU A 129 7.12 -6.48 -10.53
CA GLU A 129 7.68 -6.58 -11.87
C GLU A 129 6.98 -7.66 -12.71
N GLU A 130 6.67 -8.80 -12.10
CA GLU A 130 5.98 -9.89 -12.79
C GLU A 130 4.51 -9.54 -13.05
N VAL A 131 3.84 -8.83 -12.14
CA VAL A 131 2.49 -8.29 -12.37
C VAL A 131 2.51 -7.30 -13.54
N VAL A 132 3.46 -6.37 -13.57
CA VAL A 132 3.65 -5.43 -14.69
C VAL A 132 3.86 -6.19 -16.00
N ALA A 133 4.71 -7.22 -16.00
CA ALA A 133 4.94 -8.04 -17.18
C ALA A 133 3.67 -8.74 -17.66
N GLY A 134 2.86 -9.28 -16.74
CA GLY A 134 1.58 -9.93 -17.02
C GLY A 134 0.54 -8.98 -17.62
N LEU A 135 0.45 -7.76 -17.10
CA LEU A 135 -0.55 -6.76 -17.51
C LEU A 135 -0.12 -5.89 -18.70
N SER A 136 1.17 -5.85 -19.03
CA SER A 136 1.72 -4.96 -20.07
C SER A 136 1.06 -5.10 -21.44
N GLY A 137 0.60 -6.29 -21.81
CA GLY A 137 -0.03 -6.54 -23.10
C GLY A 137 -1.46 -5.99 -23.22
N ASP A 138 -2.22 -6.04 -22.15
CA ASP A 138 -3.65 -5.68 -22.14
C ASP A 138 -3.86 -4.19 -21.84
N TYR A 139 -2.99 -3.61 -21.00
CA TYR A 139 -3.14 -2.23 -20.49
C TYR A 139 -2.08 -1.24 -20.99
N ASP A 140 -1.18 -1.65 -21.89
CA ASP A 140 -0.07 -0.81 -22.42
C ASP A 140 0.80 -0.21 -21.29
N LEU A 141 1.10 -1.03 -20.27
CA LEU A 141 2.03 -0.66 -19.21
C LEU A 141 3.45 -0.61 -19.78
N ASN A 142 4.08 0.56 -19.74
CA ASN A 142 5.50 0.68 -20.02
C ASN A 142 6.30 0.00 -18.91
N ALA A 143 7.47 -0.54 -19.27
CA ALA A 143 8.42 -1.11 -18.31
C ALA A 143 8.70 -0.06 -17.23
N GLY A 144 8.10 -0.28 -16.06
CA GLY A 144 8.07 0.71 -15.00
C GLY A 144 9.44 0.92 -14.37
N LEU A 145 9.59 2.06 -13.69
CA LEU A 145 10.76 2.31 -12.87
C LEU A 145 10.65 1.47 -11.60
N ASP A 146 11.61 0.58 -11.38
CA ASP A 146 11.78 -0.08 -10.09
C ASP A 146 12.14 0.97 -9.03
N ILE A 147 11.23 1.14 -8.07
CA ILE A 147 11.33 2.06 -6.94
C ILE A 147 11.33 1.30 -5.61
N THR A 148 11.63 -0.01 -5.64
CA THR A 148 11.66 -0.87 -4.46
C THR A 148 12.58 -0.30 -3.40
N GLY A 149 13.78 0.16 -3.77
CA GLY A 149 14.72 0.73 -2.80
C GLY A 149 14.29 2.07 -2.18
N ASP A 150 13.37 2.80 -2.83
CA ASP A 150 12.87 4.08 -2.30
C ASP A 150 11.66 3.87 -1.37
N LEU A 151 10.84 2.85 -1.63
CA LEU A 151 9.60 2.60 -0.88
C LEU A 151 9.72 1.47 0.16
N CYS A 152 10.50 0.43 -0.12
CA CYS A 152 10.56 -0.79 0.68
C CYS A 152 11.77 -0.86 1.62
N ASP A 153 12.83 -0.08 1.37
CA ASP A 153 14.03 -0.05 2.23
C ASP A 153 13.89 0.91 3.45
N GLY A 154 12.66 1.28 3.82
CA GLY A 154 12.42 2.15 4.99
C GLY A 154 12.87 1.52 6.31
N ASP A 155 13.40 2.33 7.23
CA ASP A 155 13.83 1.89 8.57
C ASP A 155 12.66 1.45 9.49
N ASP A 156 11.42 1.64 9.04
CA ASP A 156 10.21 1.29 9.78
C ASP A 156 9.74 -0.11 9.39
N ASP A 157 10.07 -1.11 10.22
CA ASP A 157 9.75 -2.55 10.08
C ASP A 157 8.24 -2.89 9.95
N VAL A 158 7.36 -1.88 9.95
CA VAL A 158 5.90 -2.06 10.00
C VAL A 158 5.29 -2.31 8.61
N PHE A 159 5.95 -1.85 7.53
CA PHE A 159 5.47 -2.04 6.15
C PHE A 159 6.54 -2.71 5.30
N VAL A 160 6.61 -4.04 5.37
CA VAL A 160 7.53 -4.81 4.54
C VAL A 160 6.88 -5.04 3.18
N CYS A 161 7.11 -4.12 2.24
CA CYS A 161 6.90 -4.40 0.82
C CYS A 161 8.11 -5.15 0.26
N THR A 162 7.88 -6.00 -0.73
CA THR A 162 8.91 -6.85 -1.34
C THR A 162 9.44 -6.27 -2.64
N SER A 163 8.57 -5.59 -3.38
CA SER A 163 8.89 -4.95 -4.66
C SER A 163 7.90 -3.82 -4.93
N ALA A 164 8.36 -2.80 -5.64
CA ALA A 164 7.51 -1.69 -6.06
C ALA A 164 7.96 -1.16 -7.42
N VAL A 165 7.00 -1.02 -8.34
CA VAL A 165 7.24 -0.55 -9.70
C VAL A 165 6.28 0.60 -10.03
N ASP A 166 6.84 1.69 -10.55
CA ASP A 166 6.08 2.84 -11.04
C ASP A 166 5.90 2.72 -12.56
N THR A 167 4.66 2.56 -13.03
CA THR A 167 4.35 2.53 -14.46
C THR A 167 3.84 3.89 -14.95
N ASN A 168 3.46 3.99 -16.22
CA ASN A 168 2.79 5.18 -16.75
C ASN A 168 1.33 5.33 -16.35
N LEU A 169 0.70 4.31 -15.75
CA LEU A 169 -0.72 4.35 -15.37
C LEU A 169 -0.94 4.20 -13.87
N ALA A 170 -0.13 3.35 -13.24
CA ALA A 170 -0.28 3.00 -11.84
C ALA A 170 1.07 2.69 -11.20
N ARG A 171 1.13 2.88 -9.89
CA ARG A 171 2.15 2.29 -9.04
C ARG A 171 1.67 0.96 -8.51
N ILE A 172 2.50 -0.06 -8.67
CA ILE A 172 2.21 -1.44 -8.26
C ILE A 172 3.19 -1.80 -7.15
N ILE A 173 2.66 -2.20 -6.00
CA ILE A 173 3.45 -2.53 -4.80
C ILE A 173 3.08 -3.94 -4.35
N ALA A 174 4.06 -4.82 -4.23
CA ALA A 174 3.87 -6.16 -3.68
C ALA A 174 4.28 -6.20 -2.21
N PHE A 175 3.52 -6.95 -1.42
CA PHE A 175 3.75 -7.14 0.01
C PHE A 175 4.02 -8.62 0.33
N ASP A 176 4.66 -8.86 1.47
CA ASP A 176 4.89 -10.23 1.98
C ASP A 176 3.59 -10.97 2.34
N ASN A 177 2.49 -10.24 2.55
CA ASN A 177 1.20 -10.83 2.90
C ASN A 177 0.04 -9.90 2.54
N MET A 178 -1.12 -10.50 2.27
CA MET A 178 -2.38 -9.80 1.96
C MET A 178 -2.83 -8.85 3.09
N PHE A 179 -2.60 -9.22 4.35
CA PHE A 179 -3.06 -8.40 5.48
C PHE A 179 -2.36 -7.04 5.53
N THR A 180 -1.06 -6.98 5.22
CA THR A 180 -0.32 -5.72 5.09
C THR A 180 -0.88 -4.89 3.92
N ALA A 181 -1.12 -5.52 2.77
CA ALA A 181 -1.72 -4.83 1.62
C ALA A 181 -3.06 -4.17 1.98
N THR A 182 -3.95 -4.88 2.67
CA THR A 182 -5.24 -4.34 3.12
C THR A 182 -5.12 -3.17 4.08
N ILE A 183 -4.19 -3.23 5.04
CA ILE A 183 -3.94 -2.10 5.94
C ILE A 183 -3.44 -0.89 5.16
N VAL A 184 -2.51 -1.09 4.22
CA VAL A 184 -1.96 -0.03 3.39
C VAL A 184 -3.07 0.60 2.54
N VAL A 185 -3.91 -0.19 1.89
CA VAL A 185 -5.05 0.33 1.11
C VAL A 185 -6.02 1.12 1.98
N ALA A 186 -6.34 0.64 3.18
CA ALA A 186 -7.22 1.39 4.09
C ALA A 186 -6.63 2.76 4.48
N GLY A 187 -5.32 2.84 4.73
CA GLY A 187 -4.63 4.08 5.06
C GLY A 187 -4.42 5.02 3.86
N LEU A 188 -4.24 4.48 2.66
CA LEU A 188 -4.12 5.28 1.45
C LEU A 188 -5.48 5.80 0.98
N ARG A 189 -6.56 5.03 1.13
CA ARG A 189 -7.92 5.48 0.76
C ARG A 189 -8.38 6.68 1.57
N SER A 190 -8.01 6.80 2.84
CA SER A 190 -8.28 8.03 3.61
C SER A 190 -7.51 9.24 3.09
N GLN A 191 -6.37 9.01 2.42
CA GLN A 191 -5.61 10.07 1.79
C GLN A 191 -6.20 10.45 0.44
N VAL A 192 -6.75 9.53 -0.36
CA VAL A 192 -7.40 9.87 -1.66
C VAL A 192 -8.42 11.02 -1.53
N GLU A 193 -9.09 11.16 -0.39
CA GLU A 193 -10.05 12.25 -0.13
C GLU A 193 -9.41 13.60 0.23
N GLU A 194 -8.09 13.67 0.43
CA GLU A 194 -7.34 14.89 0.71
C GLU A 194 -6.99 15.63 -0.59
N ASP A 195 -7.29 16.93 -0.65
CA ASP A 195 -7.13 17.77 -1.87
C ASP A 195 -5.66 17.93 -2.34
N ASP A 196 -4.68 17.51 -1.54
CA ASP A 196 -3.25 17.76 -1.78
C ASP A 196 -2.49 16.55 -2.38
N ASN A 197 -3.15 15.42 -2.63
CA ASN A 197 -2.54 14.28 -3.33
C ASN A 197 -3.07 14.08 -4.74
N ASP A 198 -2.15 13.69 -5.62
CA ASP A 198 -2.47 13.33 -7.00
C ASP A 198 -3.10 11.93 -7.13
N MET A 199 -3.40 11.25 -6.01
CA MET A 199 -3.94 9.89 -5.99
C MET A 199 -5.45 9.91 -6.27
N VAL A 200 -5.89 9.14 -7.26
CA VAL A 200 -7.30 9.07 -7.68
C VAL A 200 -8.00 7.82 -7.16
N ASP A 201 -7.27 6.70 -7.09
CA ASP A 201 -7.83 5.45 -6.65
C ASP A 201 -6.74 4.52 -6.08
N VAL A 202 -7.17 3.65 -5.16
CA VAL A 202 -6.34 2.61 -4.57
C VAL A 202 -7.15 1.35 -4.43
N GLN A 203 -6.62 0.29 -5.04
CA GLN A 203 -7.22 -1.03 -4.99
C GLN A 203 -6.18 -2.06 -4.55
N GLU A 204 -6.67 -3.10 -3.90
CA GLU A 204 -5.87 -4.27 -3.57
C GLU A 204 -6.29 -5.42 -4.49
N ALA A 205 -5.31 -6.21 -4.89
CA ALA A 205 -5.46 -7.50 -5.53
C ALA A 205 -4.54 -8.46 -4.75
N CYS A 206 -5.08 -9.00 -3.66
CA CYS A 206 -4.37 -9.91 -2.75
C CYS A 206 -3.18 -9.25 -2.04
N HIS A 207 -1.94 -9.71 -2.28
CA HIS A 207 -0.73 -9.07 -1.73
C HIS A 207 -0.21 -7.93 -2.61
N ILE A 208 -0.91 -7.60 -3.70
CA ILE A 208 -0.58 -6.49 -4.59
C ILE A 208 -1.48 -5.31 -4.30
N VAL A 209 -0.90 -4.11 -4.24
CA VAL A 209 -1.61 -2.84 -4.16
C VAL A 209 -1.37 -2.05 -5.44
N LEU A 210 -2.44 -1.60 -6.06
CA LEU A 210 -2.45 -0.74 -7.23
C LEU A 210 -2.88 0.66 -6.81
N ILE A 211 -2.08 1.66 -7.19
CA ILE A 211 -2.32 3.07 -6.89
C ILE A 211 -2.35 3.83 -8.22
N TRP A 212 -3.47 4.49 -8.51
CA TRP A 212 -3.61 5.32 -9.71
C TRP A 212 -3.54 6.80 -9.36
N PHE A 213 -2.95 7.57 -10.26
CA PHE A 213 -2.77 9.02 -10.13
C PHE A 213 -3.55 9.78 -11.21
N ASP A 214 -3.78 11.08 -10.99
CA ASP A 214 -4.62 11.96 -11.82
C ASP A 214 -4.08 12.19 -13.24
N ASP A 215 -2.81 11.85 -13.49
CA ASP A 215 -2.20 11.89 -14.81
C ASP A 215 -2.53 10.67 -15.69
N GLY A 216 -3.11 9.61 -15.10
CA GLY A 216 -3.56 8.42 -15.80
C GLY A 216 -4.90 8.65 -16.53
N SER A 217 -4.99 8.24 -17.80
CA SER A 217 -6.23 8.36 -18.59
C SER A 217 -7.28 7.29 -18.29
N MET A 218 -7.09 6.48 -17.25
CA MET A 218 -7.87 5.27 -16.99
C MET A 218 -9.15 5.59 -16.22
N ASP A 219 -10.30 5.14 -16.71
CA ASP A 219 -11.56 5.31 -15.98
C ASP A 219 -11.75 4.27 -14.87
N GLN A 220 -12.76 4.43 -14.02
CA GLN A 220 -12.99 3.52 -12.89
C GLN A 220 -13.22 2.08 -13.34
N SER A 221 -13.93 1.85 -14.45
CA SER A 221 -14.21 0.50 -14.93
C SER A 221 -12.92 -0.18 -15.38
N GLU A 222 -12.05 0.54 -16.08
CA GLU A 222 -10.75 0.01 -16.51
C GLU A 222 -9.82 -0.29 -15.32
N ARG A 223 -9.87 0.52 -14.25
CA ARG A 223 -9.13 0.25 -13.01
C ARG A 223 -9.63 -1.01 -12.30
N ASP A 224 -10.95 -1.16 -12.21
CA ASP A 224 -11.58 -2.34 -11.62
C ASP A 224 -11.23 -3.60 -12.42
N ASP A 225 -11.23 -3.52 -13.75
CA ASP A 225 -10.83 -4.61 -14.64
C ASP A 225 -9.34 -4.97 -14.45
N MET A 226 -8.46 -3.97 -14.34
CA MET A 226 -7.03 -4.20 -14.07
C MET A 226 -6.78 -4.86 -12.71
N ALA A 227 -7.52 -4.47 -11.67
CA ALA A 227 -7.45 -5.11 -10.37
C ALA A 227 -7.90 -6.58 -10.46
N ALA A 228 -9.02 -6.86 -11.14
CA ALA A 228 -9.51 -8.21 -11.34
C ALA A 228 -8.54 -9.10 -12.15
N ASP A 229 -7.89 -8.55 -13.18
CA ASP A 229 -6.86 -9.28 -13.93
C ASP A 229 -5.61 -9.54 -13.07
N THR A 230 -5.29 -8.62 -12.15
CA THR A 230 -4.21 -8.81 -11.17
C THR A 230 -4.54 -9.94 -10.19
N GLU A 231 -5.77 -10.02 -9.69
CA GLU A 231 -6.26 -11.15 -8.87
C GLU A 231 -6.11 -12.48 -9.64
N ALA A 232 -6.58 -12.50 -10.90
CA ALA A 232 -6.46 -13.68 -11.76
C ALA A 232 -5.00 -14.11 -12.01
N LEU A 233 -4.07 -13.16 -12.14
CA LEU A 233 -2.63 -13.42 -12.25
C LEU A 233 -2.04 -13.98 -10.95
N THR A 234 -2.43 -13.41 -9.81
CA THR A 234 -1.93 -13.79 -8.48
C THR A 234 -2.55 -15.08 -7.94
N GLY A 235 -3.63 -15.57 -8.55
CA GLY A 235 -4.21 -16.87 -8.24
C GLY A 235 -5.12 -16.88 -7.01
N CYS A 236 -5.71 -15.73 -6.73
CA CYS A 236 -6.68 -15.46 -5.69
C CYS A 236 -7.87 -14.72 -6.34
#